data_AF-A0A3B9ISP4-F1
#
_entry.id   AF-A0A3B9ISP4-F1
#
_cell.length_a   1.000
_cell.length_b   1.000
_cell.length_c   1.000
_cell.angle_alpha   90.00
_cell.angle_beta   90.00
_cell.angle_gamma   90.00
#
_symmetry.space_group_name_H-M   'P 1'
#
loop_
_entity.id
_entity.type
_entity.pdbx_description
1 polymer ?
#
loop_
_entity_poly.entity_id
_entity_poly.type
_entity_poly.pdbx_seq_one_letter_code
_entity_poly.pdbx_strand_id
1 'polypeptide(L)'
;MLGLSIGTAQAADEITGAGATFPYPVYAKWAEAYKAETGVSLNYQSIGSGGGIKQIKAHTVDFGASDMPLEAADLKAAGLVQWPMVMGGVVPVVNIPGIAAGALEIDGPTLAAIYMGKITRWNDPALVALNPGVKLPDQAIAVVHRSDGSGTTFLFTTYLSSVSADWKKDIGASTAVEWPTGLGGKGNEGVANFTGQTPGSIGYVEYAYALQNKLAWLKMKNHDGAVVAPESKTFQSAAANADWAHAEGYHLVLTDQPGRDSWPITGASFILMHSQADQPARAAAALKFFAWSYAHGGEAAEKLDYVPMPQAVVQMVEKTWADSIKGKDGKPVY
;
A
#
# COMPACT_ATOMS: atom_id res chain seq x y z
N MET A 1 45.99 7.25 38.64
CA MET A 1 45.08 8.07 37.81
C MET A 1 44.24 7.13 36.97
N LEU A 2 42.95 6.97 37.30
CA LEU A 2 41.99 6.28 36.44
C LEU A 2 41.72 7.18 35.23
N GLY A 3 41.98 6.68 34.01
CA GLY A 3 41.58 7.35 32.78
C GLY A 3 40.10 7.11 32.52
N LEU A 4 39.29 8.17 32.55
CA LEU A 4 37.93 8.14 32.01
C LEU A 4 38.02 8.09 30.48
N SER A 5 37.67 6.95 29.91
CA SER A 5 37.33 6.85 28.48
C SER A 5 35.96 7.47 28.27
N ILE A 6 35.93 8.70 27.77
CA ILE A 6 34.70 9.35 27.29
C ILE A 6 34.34 8.66 25.98
N GLY A 7 33.42 7.69 26.03
CA GLY A 7 32.79 7.16 24.83
C GLY A 7 31.98 8.27 24.18
N THR A 8 32.39 8.72 23.00
CA THR A 8 31.55 9.57 22.16
C THR A 8 30.33 8.75 21.75
N ALA A 9 29.18 9.02 22.36
CA ALA A 9 27.90 8.58 21.83
C ALA A 9 27.75 9.24 20.46
N GLN A 10 28.07 8.49 19.40
CA GLN A 10 27.79 8.90 18.04
C GLN A 10 26.27 9.07 17.97
N ALA A 11 25.81 10.31 17.74
CA ALA A 11 24.39 10.57 17.56
C ALA A 11 23.88 9.59 16.50
N ALA A 12 22.89 8.77 16.86
CA ALA A 12 22.31 7.82 15.92
C ALA A 12 21.72 8.63 14.76
N ASP A 13 22.33 8.55 13.59
CA ASP A 13 21.86 9.23 12.39
C ASP A 13 20.40 8.85 12.14
N GLU A 14 19.53 9.84 12.06
CA GLU A 14 18.11 9.65 11.74
C GLU A 14 17.98 8.99 10.37
N ILE A 15 17.24 7.89 10.28
CA ILE A 15 16.91 7.24 9.00
C ILE A 15 15.84 8.09 8.33
N THR A 16 16.00 8.41 7.05
CA THR A 16 15.04 9.18 6.26
C THR A 16 14.42 8.34 5.16
N GLY A 17 13.10 8.29 5.12
CA GLY A 17 12.34 7.58 4.09
C GLY A 17 11.18 8.41 3.57
N ALA A 18 10.75 8.15 2.34
CA ALA A 18 9.58 8.81 1.78
C ALA A 18 8.85 7.92 0.78
N GLY A 19 7.53 8.06 0.72
CA GLY A 19 6.75 7.45 -0.36
C GLY A 19 5.35 7.04 0.03
N ALA A 20 5.03 5.79 -0.28
CA ALA A 20 3.70 5.19 -0.15
C ALA A 20 3.01 5.56 1.16
N THR A 21 1.75 5.99 1.05
CA THR A 21 0.92 6.24 2.24
C THR A 21 0.20 4.97 2.69
N PHE A 22 0.04 3.98 1.81
CA PHE A 22 -0.56 2.68 2.11
C PHE A 22 0.05 1.97 3.34
N PRO A 23 1.39 1.82 3.49
CA PRO A 23 1.98 1.17 4.66
C PRO A 23 2.26 2.14 5.82
N TYR A 24 1.92 3.43 5.69
CA TYR A 24 2.34 4.45 6.66
C TYR A 24 1.92 4.13 8.10
N PRO A 25 0.66 3.68 8.38
CA PRO A 25 0.26 3.30 9.73
C PRO A 25 1.18 2.29 10.40
N VAL A 26 1.59 1.24 9.67
CA VAL A 26 2.45 0.19 10.23
C VAL A 26 3.92 0.66 10.32
N TYR A 27 4.42 1.42 9.35
CA TYR A 27 5.77 1.99 9.43
C TYR A 27 5.92 2.95 10.61
N ALA A 28 4.92 3.77 10.89
CA ALA A 28 4.90 4.65 12.06
C ALA A 28 4.97 3.86 13.37
N LYS A 29 4.23 2.72 13.45
CA LYS A 29 4.26 1.85 14.63
C LYS A 29 5.59 1.12 14.80
N TRP A 30 6.17 0.62 13.72
CA TRP A 30 7.51 0.02 13.77
C TRP A 30 8.58 1.05 14.13
N ALA A 31 8.51 2.27 13.61
CA ALA A 31 9.43 3.35 13.96
C ALA A 31 9.39 3.69 15.45
N GLU A 32 8.20 3.80 16.03
CA GLU A 32 7.98 4.07 17.46
C GLU A 32 8.62 2.98 18.32
N ALA A 33 8.32 1.71 18.03
CA ALA A 33 8.84 0.57 18.78
C ALA A 33 10.36 0.40 18.61
N TYR A 34 10.88 0.52 17.39
CA TYR A 34 12.31 0.43 17.11
C TYR A 34 13.11 1.53 17.81
N LYS A 35 12.58 2.75 17.86
CA LYS A 35 13.22 3.86 18.59
C LYS A 35 13.22 3.61 20.09
N ALA A 36 12.14 3.08 20.65
CA ALA A 36 12.07 2.76 22.08
C ALA A 36 13.11 1.70 22.48
N GLU A 37 13.40 0.74 21.60
CA GLU A 37 14.36 -0.34 21.85
C GLU A 37 15.82 0.07 21.57
N THR A 38 16.06 0.80 20.48
CA THR A 38 17.42 1.02 19.96
C THR A 38 17.91 2.47 20.05
N GLY A 39 17.01 3.42 20.28
CA GLY A 39 17.30 4.86 20.20
C GLY A 39 17.38 5.43 18.78
N VAL A 40 17.37 4.60 17.74
CA VAL A 40 17.44 5.03 16.34
C VAL A 40 16.08 5.55 15.89
N SER A 41 16.05 6.76 15.31
CA SER A 41 14.81 7.38 14.83
C SER A 41 14.63 7.13 13.33
N LEU A 42 13.38 6.88 12.92
CA LEU A 42 12.94 6.91 11.52
C LEU A 42 12.05 8.12 11.28
N ASN A 43 12.44 8.95 10.32
CA ASN A 43 11.65 10.04 9.77
C ASN A 43 11.09 9.60 8.41
N TYR A 44 9.82 9.18 8.40
CA TYR A 44 9.13 8.73 7.20
C TYR A 44 8.11 9.75 6.70
N GLN A 45 8.23 10.15 5.43
CA GLN A 45 7.36 11.12 4.78
C GLN A 45 6.30 10.42 3.92
N SER A 46 5.04 10.46 4.38
CA SER A 46 3.86 9.94 3.66
C SER A 46 3.48 10.88 2.51
N ILE A 47 4.04 10.65 1.30
CA ILE A 47 3.93 11.56 0.14
C ILE A 47 3.42 10.89 -1.14
N GLY A 48 3.01 9.63 -1.06
CA GLY A 48 2.60 8.82 -2.20
C GLY A 48 3.79 8.13 -2.89
N SER A 49 3.53 6.97 -3.48
CA SER A 49 4.53 6.11 -4.11
C SER A 49 5.30 6.81 -5.23
N GLY A 50 4.62 7.63 -6.04
CA GLY A 50 5.28 8.42 -7.09
C GLY A 50 6.27 9.44 -6.51
N GLY A 51 5.94 10.04 -5.37
CA GLY A 51 6.84 10.91 -4.62
C GLY A 51 8.06 10.15 -4.08
N GLY A 52 7.84 8.97 -3.51
CA GLY A 52 8.90 8.09 -2.99
C GLY A 52 9.89 7.65 -4.06
N ILE A 53 9.39 7.17 -5.21
CA ILE A 53 10.21 6.80 -6.37
C ILE A 53 11.04 7.99 -6.85
N LYS A 54 10.44 9.19 -6.93
CA LYS A 54 11.15 10.40 -7.36
C LYS A 54 12.26 10.79 -6.38
N GLN A 55 11.97 10.75 -5.08
CA GLN A 55 12.93 11.15 -4.04
C GLN A 55 14.11 10.19 -3.92
N ILE A 56 13.89 8.87 -3.98
CA ILE A 56 14.99 7.90 -3.93
C ILE A 56 15.88 8.01 -5.18
N LYS A 57 15.30 8.16 -6.38
CA LYS A 57 16.06 8.40 -7.62
C LYS A 57 16.84 9.72 -7.60
N ALA A 58 16.39 10.69 -6.81
CA ALA A 58 17.06 11.97 -6.62
C ALA A 58 18.08 11.98 -5.44
N HIS A 59 18.31 10.82 -4.79
CA HIS A 59 19.22 10.68 -3.64
C HIS A 59 18.87 11.61 -2.46
N THR A 60 17.59 11.95 -2.27
CA THR A 60 17.16 12.87 -1.19
C THR A 60 16.78 12.18 0.11
N VAL A 61 16.62 10.85 0.09
CA VAL A 61 16.24 10.01 1.22
C VAL A 61 17.07 8.72 1.21
N ASP A 62 17.17 8.04 2.34
CA ASP A 62 17.91 6.77 2.45
C ASP A 62 17.15 5.62 1.77
N PHE A 63 15.82 5.68 1.78
CA PHE A 63 14.97 4.74 1.07
C PHE A 63 13.69 5.38 0.52
N GLY A 64 13.21 4.87 -0.62
CA GLY A 64 11.88 5.15 -1.15
C GLY A 64 10.90 4.02 -0.79
N ALA A 65 9.61 4.33 -0.75
CA ALA A 65 8.55 3.33 -0.59
C ALA A 65 7.48 3.46 -1.70
N SER A 66 7.01 2.33 -2.23
CA SER A 66 6.06 2.29 -3.34
C SER A 66 5.13 1.06 -3.26
N ASP A 67 3.84 1.23 -3.54
CA ASP A 67 2.90 0.09 -3.70
C ASP A 67 2.79 -0.36 -5.17
N MET A 68 3.46 0.37 -6.07
CA MET A 68 3.69 -0.05 -7.45
C MET A 68 5.11 -0.62 -7.54
N PRO A 69 5.30 -1.93 -7.76
CA PRO A 69 6.63 -2.46 -7.99
C PRO A 69 7.19 -1.89 -9.29
N LEU A 70 8.46 -1.48 -9.28
CA LEU A 70 9.18 -1.14 -10.49
C LEU A 70 9.57 -2.40 -11.25
N GLU A 71 9.61 -2.29 -12.58
CA GLU A 71 10.13 -3.33 -13.45
C GLU A 71 11.64 -3.51 -13.22
N ALA A 72 12.16 -4.72 -13.43
CA ALA A 72 13.58 -5.03 -13.28
C ALA A 72 14.48 -4.12 -14.13
N ALA A 73 14.04 -3.77 -15.34
CA ALA A 73 14.74 -2.85 -16.21
C ALA A 73 14.83 -1.43 -15.62
N ASP A 74 13.77 -0.93 -14.99
CA ASP A 74 13.74 0.39 -14.37
C ASP A 74 14.59 0.44 -13.10
N LEU A 75 14.57 -0.65 -12.31
CA LEU A 75 15.44 -0.81 -11.15
C LEU A 75 16.91 -0.76 -11.56
N LYS A 76 17.28 -1.54 -12.58
CA LYS A 76 18.64 -1.56 -13.13
C LYS A 76 19.06 -0.18 -13.65
N ALA A 77 18.20 0.48 -14.43
CA ALA A 77 18.49 1.80 -14.98
C ALA A 77 18.68 2.86 -13.89
N ALA A 78 17.96 2.75 -12.77
CA ALA A 78 18.08 3.65 -11.63
C ALA A 78 19.12 3.23 -10.59
N GLY A 79 19.77 2.08 -10.75
CA GLY A 79 20.71 1.54 -9.76
C GLY A 79 20.05 1.13 -8.44
N LEU A 80 18.76 0.78 -8.46
CA LEU A 80 17.95 0.48 -7.27
C LEU A 80 17.78 -1.03 -7.06
N VAL A 81 17.62 -1.40 -5.79
CA VAL A 81 17.16 -2.70 -5.31
C VAL A 81 15.78 -2.51 -4.71
N GLN A 82 14.88 -3.45 -4.98
CA GLN A 82 13.50 -3.46 -4.50
C GLN A 82 13.22 -4.72 -3.69
N TRP A 83 12.34 -4.63 -2.69
CA TRP A 83 11.76 -5.80 -2.01
C TRP A 83 10.43 -5.47 -1.33
N PRO A 84 9.55 -6.46 -1.09
CA PRO A 84 8.27 -6.25 -0.43
C PRO A 84 8.43 -6.25 1.10
N MET A 85 7.76 -5.34 1.81
CA MET A 85 7.80 -5.24 3.29
C MET A 85 6.55 -5.80 3.96
N VAL A 86 5.37 -5.47 3.45
CA VAL A 86 4.08 -5.84 4.03
C VAL A 86 3.01 -5.85 2.95
N MET A 87 1.94 -6.62 3.15
CA MET A 87 0.77 -6.65 2.27
C MET A 87 -0.46 -6.10 3.01
N GLY A 88 -1.44 -5.63 2.26
CA GLY A 88 -2.72 -5.17 2.79
C GLY A 88 -3.79 -5.10 1.70
N GLY A 89 -4.98 -4.62 2.06
CA GLY A 89 -6.10 -4.47 1.14
C GLY A 89 -6.46 -3.02 0.87
N VAL A 90 -6.69 -2.68 -0.40
CA VAL A 90 -7.41 -1.46 -0.78
C VAL A 90 -8.90 -1.74 -0.71
N VAL A 91 -9.66 -0.87 -0.05
CA VAL A 91 -11.08 -1.05 0.22
C VAL A 91 -11.90 0.13 -0.32
N PRO A 92 -13.03 -0.13 -0.98
CA PRO A 92 -14.03 0.90 -1.22
C PRO A 92 -14.67 1.31 0.10
N VAL A 93 -14.65 2.60 0.39
CA VAL A 93 -15.30 3.23 1.54
C VAL A 93 -16.37 4.20 1.07
N VAL A 94 -17.45 4.30 1.83
CA VAL A 94 -18.61 5.12 1.50
C VAL A 94 -19.07 5.94 2.70
N ASN A 95 -19.80 7.00 2.40
CA ASN A 95 -20.53 7.78 3.40
C ASN A 95 -21.98 7.92 2.93
N ILE A 96 -22.81 6.95 3.25
CA ILE A 96 -24.22 6.93 2.85
C ILE A 96 -25.07 6.94 4.13
N PRO A 97 -25.90 7.96 4.37
CA PRO A 97 -26.73 8.02 5.56
C PRO A 97 -27.55 6.75 5.77
N GLY A 98 -27.43 6.14 6.96
CA GLY A 98 -28.15 4.92 7.32
C GLY A 98 -27.49 3.60 6.86
N ILE A 99 -26.35 3.65 6.18
CA ILE A 99 -25.59 2.47 5.76
C ILE A 99 -24.39 2.28 6.70
N ALA A 100 -24.31 1.11 7.32
CA ALA A 100 -23.18 0.71 8.17
C ALA A 100 -22.06 0.05 7.35
N ALA A 101 -20.87 -0.06 7.96
CA ALA A 101 -19.77 -0.83 7.40
C ALA A 101 -20.20 -2.27 7.10
N GLY A 102 -19.86 -2.78 5.92
CA GLY A 102 -20.20 -4.12 5.48
C GLY A 102 -21.67 -4.36 5.18
N ALA A 103 -22.54 -3.34 5.21
CA ALA A 103 -23.94 -3.50 4.86
C ALA A 103 -24.20 -3.55 3.36
N LEU A 104 -23.24 -3.10 2.55
CA LEU A 104 -23.34 -3.06 1.10
C LEU A 104 -22.28 -3.94 0.43
N GLU A 105 -22.66 -4.48 -0.71
CA GLU A 105 -21.89 -5.32 -1.62
C GLU A 105 -21.71 -4.59 -2.96
N ILE A 106 -20.54 -4.76 -3.56
CA ILE A 106 -20.25 -4.26 -4.91
C ILE A 106 -19.43 -5.28 -5.69
N ASP A 107 -19.61 -5.34 -7.01
CA ASP A 107 -18.72 -6.07 -7.91
C ASP A 107 -17.79 -5.12 -8.68
N GLY A 108 -16.74 -5.69 -9.27
CA GLY A 108 -15.74 -4.94 -10.04
C GLY A 108 -16.32 -4.09 -11.18
N PRO A 109 -17.18 -4.65 -12.06
CA PRO A 109 -17.80 -3.90 -13.14
C PRO A 109 -18.66 -2.71 -12.67
N THR A 110 -19.45 -2.89 -11.60
CA THR A 110 -20.27 -1.81 -11.04
C THR A 110 -19.40 -0.73 -10.41
N LEU A 111 -18.35 -1.12 -9.68
CA LEU A 111 -17.36 -0.19 -9.12
C LEU A 111 -16.68 0.62 -10.23
N ALA A 112 -16.24 -0.02 -11.31
CA ALA A 112 -15.67 0.66 -12.47
C ALA A 112 -16.67 1.64 -13.09
N ALA A 113 -17.94 1.25 -13.26
CA ALA A 113 -18.98 2.12 -13.81
C ALA A 113 -19.25 3.37 -12.96
N ILE A 114 -19.16 3.26 -11.63
CA ILE A 114 -19.22 4.42 -10.72
C ILE A 114 -18.05 5.38 -10.97
N TYR A 115 -16.81 4.86 -10.98
CA TYR A 115 -15.61 5.70 -11.18
C TYR A 115 -15.49 6.26 -12.61
N MET A 116 -16.16 5.63 -13.58
CA MET A 116 -16.34 6.18 -14.94
C MET A 116 -17.46 7.23 -15.03
N GLY A 117 -18.22 7.47 -13.96
CA GLY A 117 -19.36 8.39 -13.97
C GLY A 117 -20.60 7.87 -14.72
N LYS A 118 -20.65 6.58 -15.05
CA LYS A 118 -21.81 5.94 -15.70
C LYS A 118 -22.93 5.65 -14.71
N ILE A 119 -22.57 5.27 -13.48
CA ILE A 119 -23.49 5.15 -12.35
C ILE A 119 -23.29 6.37 -11.46
N THR A 120 -24.33 7.21 -11.36
CA THR A 120 -24.24 8.52 -10.70
C THR A 120 -25.06 8.63 -9.43
N ARG A 121 -25.86 7.60 -9.08
CA ARG A 121 -26.76 7.62 -7.94
C ARG A 121 -26.77 6.29 -7.19
N TRP A 122 -26.94 6.33 -5.88
CA TRP A 122 -26.91 5.14 -5.02
C TRP A 122 -28.07 4.18 -5.25
N ASN A 123 -29.23 4.67 -5.71
CA ASN A 123 -30.39 3.84 -6.06
C ASN A 123 -30.37 3.32 -7.51
N ASP A 124 -29.22 3.35 -8.19
CA ASP A 124 -29.08 2.79 -9.53
C ASP A 124 -29.49 1.31 -9.57
N PRO A 125 -30.21 0.85 -10.62
CA PRO A 125 -30.66 -0.54 -10.72
C PRO A 125 -29.55 -1.59 -10.54
N ALA A 126 -28.32 -1.32 -10.99
CA ALA A 126 -27.20 -2.24 -10.82
C ALA A 126 -26.82 -2.41 -9.34
N LEU A 127 -26.78 -1.31 -8.58
CA LEU A 127 -26.51 -1.33 -7.14
C LEU A 127 -27.65 -1.97 -6.36
N VAL A 128 -28.90 -1.70 -6.74
CA VAL A 128 -30.09 -2.33 -6.13
C VAL A 128 -30.08 -3.85 -6.35
N ALA A 129 -29.72 -4.30 -7.54
CA ALA A 129 -29.65 -5.73 -7.87
C ALA A 129 -28.59 -6.48 -7.04
N LEU A 130 -27.46 -5.83 -6.75
CA LEU A 130 -26.40 -6.38 -5.90
C LEU A 130 -26.75 -6.39 -4.41
N ASN A 131 -27.72 -5.58 -3.98
CA ASN A 131 -28.02 -5.35 -2.56
C ASN A 131 -29.51 -5.61 -2.23
N PRO A 132 -30.03 -6.83 -2.49
CA PRO A 132 -31.43 -7.13 -2.24
C PRO A 132 -31.79 -6.93 -0.77
N GLY A 133 -32.83 -6.13 -0.51
CA GLY A 133 -33.31 -5.84 0.84
C GLY A 133 -32.65 -4.64 1.51
N VAL A 134 -31.61 -4.03 0.91
CA VAL A 134 -31.04 -2.77 1.40
C VAL A 134 -31.78 -1.58 0.78
N LYS A 135 -32.22 -0.63 1.62
CA LYS A 135 -32.88 0.60 1.16
C LYS A 135 -31.84 1.61 0.71
N LEU A 136 -31.46 1.55 -0.56
CA LEU A 136 -30.53 2.52 -1.16
C LEU A 136 -31.21 3.88 -1.38
N PRO A 137 -30.59 4.99 -0.95
CA PRO A 137 -31.20 6.31 -1.07
C PRO A 137 -31.14 6.82 -2.50
N ASP A 138 -32.13 7.65 -2.84
CA ASP A 138 -32.13 8.51 -4.02
C ASP A 138 -31.11 9.66 -3.80
N GLN A 139 -29.81 9.33 -3.83
CA GLN A 139 -28.72 10.25 -3.54
C GLN A 139 -27.64 10.17 -4.63
N ALA A 140 -27.11 11.32 -5.05
CA ALA A 140 -26.00 11.40 -5.99
C ALA A 140 -24.72 10.79 -5.38
N ILE A 141 -23.92 10.13 -6.23
CA ILE A 141 -22.62 9.58 -5.86
C ILE A 141 -21.55 10.66 -6.03
N ALA A 142 -20.81 10.94 -4.96
CA ALA A 142 -19.63 11.79 -5.00
C ALA A 142 -18.35 10.95 -5.02
N VAL A 143 -17.74 10.78 -6.19
CA VAL A 143 -16.49 10.04 -6.31
C VAL A 143 -15.35 10.81 -5.63
N VAL A 144 -14.53 10.10 -4.87
CA VAL A 144 -13.28 10.60 -4.28
C VAL A 144 -12.13 9.70 -4.76
N HIS A 145 -11.07 10.33 -5.24
CA HIS A 145 -9.87 9.66 -5.73
C HIS A 145 -8.61 10.34 -5.20
N ARG A 146 -7.44 9.78 -5.48
CA ARG A 146 -6.17 10.38 -5.11
C ARG A 146 -5.81 11.55 -6.02
N SER A 147 -5.27 12.62 -5.46
CA SER A 147 -4.71 13.76 -6.23
C SER A 147 -3.20 13.66 -6.48
N ASP A 148 -2.51 12.78 -5.75
CA ASP A 148 -1.07 12.56 -5.82
C ASP A 148 -0.71 11.22 -6.47
N GLY A 149 0.52 11.10 -6.99
CA GLY A 149 1.03 9.85 -7.56
C GLY A 149 1.06 8.73 -6.53
N SER A 150 0.16 7.75 -6.67
CA SER A 150 -0.27 6.85 -5.61
C SER A 150 -0.19 5.38 -6.01
N GLY A 151 0.51 4.57 -5.22
CA GLY A 151 0.50 3.11 -5.37
C GLY A 151 -0.86 2.49 -5.07
N THR A 152 -1.61 3.05 -4.11
CA THR A 152 -3.02 2.68 -3.88
C THR A 152 -3.88 2.90 -5.14
N THR A 153 -3.64 3.98 -5.89
CA THR A 153 -4.29 4.22 -7.19
C THR A 153 -3.85 3.22 -8.23
N PHE A 154 -2.57 2.90 -8.28
CA PHE A 154 -2.08 1.83 -9.16
C PHE A 154 -2.79 0.50 -8.87
N LEU A 155 -2.86 0.06 -7.61
CA LEU A 155 -3.57 -1.18 -7.24
C LEU A 155 -5.06 -1.12 -7.62
N PHE A 156 -5.73 -0.03 -7.26
CA PHE A 156 -7.16 0.16 -7.54
C PHE A 156 -7.47 0.14 -9.04
N THR A 157 -6.72 0.92 -9.83
CA THR A 157 -6.93 1.02 -11.28
C THR A 157 -6.45 -0.21 -12.04
N THR A 158 -5.47 -0.95 -11.51
CA THR A 158 -5.09 -2.27 -12.04
C THR A 158 -6.21 -3.28 -11.87
N TYR A 159 -6.83 -3.33 -10.68
CA TYR A 159 -8.02 -4.13 -10.46
C TYR A 159 -9.18 -3.72 -11.40
N LEU A 160 -9.51 -2.43 -11.49
CA LEU A 160 -10.57 -1.98 -12.40
C LEU A 160 -10.27 -2.32 -13.86
N SER A 161 -9.00 -2.26 -14.29
CA SER A 161 -8.57 -2.66 -15.62
C SER A 161 -8.67 -4.18 -15.86
N SER A 162 -8.58 -5.02 -14.83
CA SER A 162 -8.73 -6.48 -15.00
C SER A 162 -10.20 -6.89 -15.16
N VAL A 163 -11.11 -6.19 -14.48
CA VAL A 163 -12.54 -6.56 -14.41
C VAL A 163 -13.45 -5.73 -15.32
N SER A 164 -12.97 -4.64 -15.93
CA SER A 164 -13.75 -3.78 -16.82
C SER A 164 -12.97 -3.45 -18.10
N ALA A 165 -13.46 -3.96 -19.23
CA ALA A 165 -12.88 -3.70 -20.54
C ALA A 165 -12.94 -2.20 -20.92
N ASP A 166 -14.03 -1.52 -20.58
CA ASP A 166 -14.19 -0.08 -20.80
C ASP A 166 -13.16 0.72 -19.99
N TRP A 167 -12.98 0.38 -18.71
CA TRP A 167 -11.97 1.02 -17.86
C TRP A 167 -10.57 0.84 -18.45
N LYS A 168 -10.21 -0.41 -18.78
CA LYS A 168 -8.89 -0.75 -19.32
C LYS A 168 -8.58 0.03 -20.60
N LYS A 169 -9.58 0.17 -21.48
CA LYS A 169 -9.43 0.84 -22.76
C LYS A 169 -9.30 2.36 -22.61
N ASP A 170 -10.16 2.97 -21.80
CA ASP A 170 -10.32 4.43 -21.79
C ASP A 170 -9.45 5.12 -20.71
N ILE A 171 -9.09 4.42 -19.63
CA ILE A 171 -8.38 5.00 -18.46
C ILE A 171 -7.09 4.23 -18.15
N GLY A 172 -7.16 2.89 -18.11
CA GLY A 172 -6.01 2.03 -17.80
C GLY A 172 -5.59 2.06 -16.32
N ALA A 173 -4.33 1.74 -16.07
CA ALA A 173 -3.76 1.60 -14.72
C ALA A 173 -2.40 2.31 -14.61
N SER A 174 -2.25 3.11 -13.56
CA SER A 174 -1.02 3.87 -13.28
C SER A 174 -1.08 4.43 -11.85
N THR A 175 0.02 4.99 -11.37
CA THR A 175 0.03 5.76 -10.11
C THR A 175 -0.75 7.08 -10.23
N ALA A 176 -0.99 7.56 -11.45
CA ALA A 176 -1.85 8.68 -11.77
C ALA A 176 -2.56 8.43 -13.11
N VAL A 177 -3.87 8.67 -13.16
CA VAL A 177 -4.73 8.53 -14.34
C VAL A 177 -5.59 9.78 -14.50
N GLU A 178 -6.09 10.02 -15.71
CA GLU A 178 -7.07 11.09 -15.97
C GLU A 178 -8.45 10.64 -15.49
N TRP A 179 -8.81 11.01 -14.26
CA TRP A 179 -10.09 10.64 -13.66
C TRP A 179 -11.27 11.31 -14.37
N PRO A 180 -12.31 10.56 -14.79
CA PRO A 180 -13.48 11.15 -15.46
C PRO A 180 -14.27 12.12 -14.56
N THR A 181 -14.23 11.90 -13.24
CA THR A 181 -14.97 12.67 -12.24
C THR A 181 -14.35 12.49 -10.86
N GLY A 182 -14.71 13.36 -9.93
CA GLY A 182 -14.48 13.19 -8.51
C GLY A 182 -13.63 14.28 -7.85
N LEU A 183 -13.47 14.13 -6.54
CA LEU A 183 -12.68 15.01 -5.69
C LEU A 183 -11.32 14.38 -5.41
N GLY A 184 -10.24 15.14 -5.66
CA GLY A 184 -8.87 14.67 -5.42
C GLY A 184 -8.40 14.87 -3.99
N GLY A 185 -8.39 13.81 -3.18
CA GLY A 185 -7.80 13.76 -1.84
C GLY A 185 -6.30 13.42 -1.88
N LYS A 186 -5.46 14.18 -1.16
CA LYS A 186 -4.02 13.90 -1.07
C LYS A 186 -3.76 12.78 -0.04
N GLY A 187 -3.05 11.73 -0.45
CA GLY A 187 -2.77 10.59 0.44
C GLY A 187 -3.99 9.72 0.72
N ASN A 188 -3.78 8.65 1.50
CA ASN A 188 -4.90 7.85 2.01
C ASN A 188 -5.71 8.68 3.03
N GLU A 189 -5.01 9.53 3.78
CA GLU A 189 -5.50 10.51 4.72
C GLU A 189 -6.56 11.43 4.10
N GLY A 190 -6.23 12.05 2.94
CA GLY A 190 -7.11 12.99 2.27
C GLY A 190 -8.35 12.32 1.68
N VAL A 191 -8.20 11.11 1.10
CA VAL A 191 -9.35 10.35 0.58
C VAL A 191 -10.26 9.90 1.72
N ALA A 192 -9.71 9.39 2.81
CA ALA A 192 -10.47 9.03 4.00
C ALA A 192 -11.25 10.22 4.57
N ASN A 193 -10.59 11.37 4.70
CA ASN A 193 -11.21 12.60 5.19
C ASN A 193 -12.33 13.10 4.29
N PHE A 194 -12.10 13.22 2.98
CA PHE A 194 -13.14 13.68 2.05
C PHE A 194 -14.32 12.72 1.98
N THR A 195 -14.07 11.41 2.03
CA THR A 195 -15.15 10.42 2.06
C THR A 195 -15.98 10.58 3.34
N GLY A 196 -15.32 10.62 4.51
CA GLY A 196 -15.99 10.76 5.80
C GLY A 196 -16.80 12.06 5.97
N GLN A 197 -16.42 13.13 5.27
CA GLN A 197 -17.07 14.44 5.36
C GLN A 197 -18.12 14.71 4.28
N THR A 198 -18.19 13.89 3.22
CA THR A 198 -19.05 14.14 2.06
C THR A 198 -20.19 13.11 2.00
N PRO A 199 -21.43 13.47 2.35
CA PRO A 199 -22.57 12.56 2.21
C PRO A 199 -22.76 12.14 0.74
N GLY A 200 -22.97 10.85 0.53
CA GLY A 200 -23.10 10.21 -0.78
C GLY A 200 -21.78 9.85 -1.43
N SER A 201 -20.64 10.04 -0.74
CA SER A 201 -19.34 9.77 -1.34
C SER A 201 -18.94 8.31 -1.37
N ILE A 202 -18.05 8.00 -2.31
CA ILE A 202 -17.28 6.75 -2.39
C ILE A 202 -15.81 7.08 -2.65
N GLY A 203 -14.92 6.49 -1.86
CA GLY A 203 -13.47 6.57 -2.00
C GLY A 203 -12.82 5.20 -1.94
N TYR A 204 -11.51 5.13 -2.21
CA TYR A 204 -10.71 3.92 -2.03
C TYR A 204 -9.52 4.23 -1.13
N VAL A 205 -9.34 3.43 -0.08
CA VAL A 205 -8.25 3.60 0.89
C VAL A 205 -7.63 2.27 1.24
N GLU A 206 -6.41 2.27 1.76
CA GLU A 206 -5.89 1.11 2.48
C GLU A 206 -6.74 0.86 3.75
N TYR A 207 -7.00 -0.40 4.09
CA TYR A 207 -7.98 -0.81 5.10
C TYR A 207 -7.75 -0.22 6.49
N ALA A 208 -6.51 -0.08 6.96
CA ALA A 208 -6.23 0.53 8.26
C ALA A 208 -6.78 1.97 8.34
N TYR A 209 -6.78 2.72 7.24
CA TYR A 209 -7.39 4.05 7.18
C TYR A 209 -8.91 4.01 7.29
N ALA A 210 -9.58 3.01 6.72
CA ALA A 210 -11.02 2.83 6.88
C ALA A 210 -11.38 2.57 8.35
N LEU A 211 -10.62 1.69 9.02
CA LEU A 211 -10.84 1.34 10.42
C LEU A 211 -10.57 2.49 11.38
N GLN A 212 -9.41 3.15 11.25
CA GLN A 212 -9.02 4.26 12.12
C GLN A 212 -9.98 5.46 12.02
N ASN A 213 -10.54 5.70 10.83
CA ASN A 213 -11.49 6.78 10.59
C ASN A 213 -12.96 6.34 10.72
N LYS A 214 -13.22 5.07 11.08
CA LYS A 214 -14.57 4.50 11.25
C LYS A 214 -15.46 4.68 10.01
N LEU A 215 -14.86 4.55 8.83
CA LEU A 215 -15.56 4.66 7.56
C LEU A 215 -16.35 3.39 7.27
N ALA A 216 -17.53 3.54 6.66
CA ALA A 216 -18.26 2.38 6.17
C ALA A 216 -17.56 1.83 4.93
N TRP A 217 -17.04 0.61 5.01
CA TRP A 217 -16.45 -0.11 3.87
C TRP A 217 -17.48 -1.03 3.20
N LEU A 218 -17.23 -1.39 1.95
CA LEU A 218 -18.06 -2.32 1.16
C LEU A 218 -17.49 -3.74 1.19
N LYS A 219 -18.37 -4.75 1.16
CA LYS A 219 -18.01 -6.11 0.75
C LYS A 219 -17.83 -6.13 -0.76
N MET A 220 -17.00 -7.04 -1.27
CA MET A 220 -16.77 -7.19 -2.70
C MET A 220 -17.02 -8.60 -3.20
N LYS A 221 -17.59 -8.71 -4.39
CA LYS A 221 -17.59 -9.95 -5.16
C LYS A 221 -16.21 -10.17 -5.77
N ASN A 222 -15.58 -11.30 -5.47
CA ASN A 222 -14.23 -11.64 -5.93
C ASN A 222 -14.21 -12.37 -7.27
N HIS A 223 -13.00 -12.73 -7.71
CA HIS A 223 -12.73 -13.44 -8.97
C HIS A 223 -13.61 -14.69 -9.14
N ASP A 224 -13.76 -15.49 -8.08
CA ASP A 224 -14.54 -16.73 -8.07
C ASP A 224 -16.04 -16.49 -7.87
N GLY A 225 -16.46 -15.22 -7.74
CA GLY A 225 -17.84 -14.81 -7.57
C GLY A 225 -18.36 -14.89 -6.13
N ALA A 226 -17.50 -15.18 -5.15
CA ALA A 226 -17.85 -15.15 -3.73
C ALA A 226 -17.86 -13.70 -3.21
N VAL A 227 -18.75 -13.42 -2.26
CA VAL A 227 -18.78 -12.13 -1.56
C VAL A 227 -17.90 -12.23 -0.33
N VAL A 228 -16.89 -11.35 -0.26
CA VAL A 228 -15.90 -11.32 0.82
C VAL A 228 -15.88 -9.95 1.50
N ALA A 229 -15.56 -9.94 2.79
CA ALA A 229 -15.28 -8.72 3.55
C ALA A 229 -13.78 -8.42 3.53
N PRO A 230 -13.36 -7.15 3.66
CA PRO A 230 -11.97 -6.82 3.87
C PRO A 230 -11.56 -7.19 5.29
N GLU A 231 -10.62 -8.12 5.41
CA GLU A 231 -10.05 -8.55 6.69
C GLU A 231 -8.71 -9.24 6.44
N SER A 232 -7.86 -9.33 7.46
CA SER A 232 -6.54 -9.95 7.33
C SER A 232 -6.59 -11.34 6.68
N LYS A 233 -7.60 -12.17 7.00
CA LYS A 233 -7.77 -13.50 6.41
C LYS A 233 -7.99 -13.45 4.89
N THR A 234 -8.79 -12.51 4.39
CA THR A 234 -9.10 -12.43 2.95
C THR A 234 -7.94 -11.82 2.16
N PHE A 235 -7.17 -10.92 2.77
CA PHE A 235 -5.90 -10.44 2.21
C PHE A 235 -4.85 -11.56 2.15
N GLN A 236 -4.73 -12.37 3.20
CA GLN A 236 -3.85 -13.56 3.23
C GLN A 236 -4.22 -14.57 2.15
N SER A 237 -5.52 -14.82 1.94
CA SER A 237 -5.98 -15.71 0.87
C SER A 237 -5.51 -15.26 -0.51
N ALA A 238 -5.62 -13.96 -0.82
CA ALA A 238 -5.12 -13.41 -2.07
C ALA A 238 -3.57 -13.52 -2.16
N ALA A 239 -2.87 -13.17 -1.07
CA ALA A 239 -1.42 -13.21 -0.98
C ALA A 239 -0.82 -14.61 -1.10
N ALA A 240 -1.56 -15.66 -0.74
CA ALA A 240 -1.11 -17.06 -0.87
C ALA A 240 -0.85 -17.49 -2.33
N ASN A 241 -1.39 -16.75 -3.30
CA ASN A 241 -1.14 -16.98 -4.73
C ASN A 241 0.17 -16.35 -5.24
N ALA A 242 0.91 -15.62 -4.38
CA ALA A 242 2.11 -14.91 -4.77
C ALA A 242 3.32 -15.86 -4.97
N ASP A 243 3.84 -15.92 -6.19
CA ASP A 243 5.07 -16.65 -6.52
C ASP A 243 6.30 -15.74 -6.47
N TRP A 244 6.69 -15.35 -5.25
CA TRP A 244 7.84 -14.46 -5.03
C TRP A 244 9.16 -15.03 -5.55
N ALA A 245 9.31 -16.36 -5.56
CA ALA A 245 10.55 -17.04 -5.96
C ALA A 245 10.89 -16.83 -7.44
N HIS A 246 9.87 -16.65 -8.29
CA HIS A 246 10.04 -16.47 -9.73
C HIS A 246 9.74 -15.04 -10.21
N ALA A 247 9.46 -14.12 -9.29
CA ALA A 247 9.21 -12.72 -9.60
C ALA A 247 10.53 -11.92 -9.71
N GLU A 248 10.99 -11.67 -10.94
CA GLU A 248 12.18 -10.84 -11.17
C GLU A 248 12.01 -9.45 -10.54
N GLY A 249 12.99 -9.01 -9.75
CA GLY A 249 12.91 -7.73 -9.03
C GLY A 249 11.79 -7.65 -7.99
N TYR A 250 11.24 -8.80 -7.57
CA TYR A 250 10.01 -8.91 -6.77
C TYR A 250 8.80 -8.24 -7.41
N HIS A 251 8.76 -8.11 -8.74
CA HIS A 251 7.62 -7.50 -9.42
C HIS A 251 6.41 -8.44 -9.37
N LEU A 252 5.48 -8.19 -8.45
CA LEU A 252 4.19 -8.88 -8.34
C LEU A 252 3.05 -7.92 -8.03
N VAL A 253 1.90 -8.18 -8.66
CA VAL A 253 0.63 -7.49 -8.41
C VAL A 253 -0.41 -8.52 -7.98
N LEU A 254 -1.00 -8.31 -6.80
CA LEU A 254 -1.87 -9.28 -6.12
C LEU A 254 -3.37 -8.92 -6.21
N THR A 255 -3.74 -8.13 -7.20
CA THR A 255 -5.14 -7.79 -7.49
C THR A 255 -5.83 -8.92 -8.25
N ASP A 256 -7.13 -9.09 -8.01
CA ASP A 256 -8.02 -10.06 -8.65
C ASP A 256 -7.53 -11.51 -8.63
N GLN A 257 -6.87 -11.90 -7.53
CA GLN A 257 -6.37 -13.26 -7.35
C GLN A 257 -7.53 -14.25 -7.19
N PRO A 258 -7.39 -15.49 -7.70
CA PRO A 258 -8.38 -16.53 -7.51
C PRO A 258 -8.45 -16.99 -6.05
N GLY A 259 -9.49 -17.76 -5.72
CA GLY A 259 -9.72 -18.32 -4.40
C GLY A 259 -10.97 -17.75 -3.75
N ARG A 260 -11.80 -18.65 -3.21
CA ARG A 260 -13.10 -18.32 -2.61
C ARG A 260 -13.03 -17.22 -1.53
N ASP A 261 -11.96 -17.19 -0.74
CA ASP A 261 -11.79 -16.25 0.37
C ASP A 261 -10.91 -15.03 -0.03
N SER A 262 -10.47 -14.92 -1.29
CA SER A 262 -9.51 -13.89 -1.71
C SER A 262 -10.16 -12.51 -1.82
N TRP A 263 -9.55 -11.51 -1.17
CA TRP A 263 -9.93 -10.11 -1.32
C TRP A 263 -9.47 -9.56 -2.69
N PRO A 264 -10.34 -8.86 -3.45
CA PRO A 264 -10.04 -8.53 -4.85
C PRO A 264 -8.94 -7.48 -5.06
N ILE A 265 -8.69 -6.60 -4.09
CA ILE A 265 -7.71 -5.51 -4.25
C ILE A 265 -6.62 -5.60 -3.19
N THR A 266 -5.94 -6.74 -3.14
CA THR A 266 -4.77 -6.96 -2.27
C THR A 266 -3.50 -6.48 -2.98
N GLY A 267 -2.56 -5.92 -2.22
CA GLY A 267 -1.27 -5.47 -2.76
C GLY A 267 -0.16 -5.52 -1.73
N ALA A 268 1.08 -5.53 -2.22
CA ALA A 268 2.28 -5.39 -1.41
C ALA A 268 2.83 -3.96 -1.48
N SER A 269 3.42 -3.49 -0.39
CA SER A 269 4.24 -2.27 -0.37
C SER A 269 5.72 -2.64 -0.40
N PHE A 270 6.47 -1.94 -1.25
CA PHE A 270 7.86 -2.20 -1.54
C PHE A 270 8.76 -1.08 -1.01
N ILE A 271 9.99 -1.44 -0.66
CA ILE A 271 11.07 -0.50 -0.38
C ILE A 271 12.04 -0.47 -1.56
N LEU A 272 12.60 0.70 -1.81
CA LEU A 272 13.59 0.99 -2.83
C LEU A 272 14.84 1.57 -2.16
N MET A 273 16.00 0.96 -2.39
CA MET A 273 17.29 1.48 -1.95
C MET A 273 18.33 1.39 -3.06
N HIS A 274 19.32 2.26 -3.05
CA HIS A 274 20.43 2.19 -4.01
C HIS A 274 21.26 0.94 -3.79
N SER A 275 21.54 0.21 -4.88
CA SER A 275 22.48 -0.92 -4.90
C SER A 275 23.91 -0.52 -4.52
N GLN A 276 24.27 0.74 -4.77
CA GLN A 276 25.51 1.36 -4.31
C GLN A 276 25.17 2.45 -3.30
N ALA A 277 25.41 2.17 -2.02
CA ALA A 277 25.12 3.09 -0.93
C ALA A 277 26.13 4.24 -0.91
N ASP A 278 25.66 5.46 -1.16
CA ASP A 278 26.47 6.67 -1.00
C ASP A 278 26.91 6.89 0.45
N GLN A 279 26.04 6.53 1.39
CA GLN A 279 26.26 6.60 2.83
C GLN A 279 26.07 5.20 3.45
N PRO A 280 27.09 4.33 3.44
CA PRO A 280 26.97 2.94 3.87
C PRO A 280 26.42 2.77 5.30
N ALA A 281 26.78 3.67 6.21
CA ALA A 281 26.28 3.63 7.59
C ALA A 281 24.76 3.86 7.68
N ARG A 282 24.21 4.82 6.93
CA ARG A 282 22.75 5.09 6.89
C ARG A 282 22.00 3.97 6.17
N ALA A 283 22.57 3.43 5.09
CA ALA A 283 22.00 2.25 4.42
C ALA A 283 21.95 1.03 5.36
N ALA A 284 23.03 0.75 6.09
CA ALA A 284 23.06 -0.32 7.09
C ALA A 284 22.05 -0.08 8.22
N ALA A 285 21.86 1.17 8.68
CA ALA A 285 20.85 1.51 9.68
C ALA A 285 19.42 1.25 9.17
N ALA A 286 19.12 1.64 7.92
CA ALA A 286 17.83 1.36 7.29
C ALA A 286 17.56 -0.14 7.16
N LEU A 287 18.53 -0.93 6.68
CA LEU A 287 18.38 -2.38 6.57
C LEU A 287 18.21 -3.06 7.93
N LYS A 288 18.89 -2.59 8.98
CA LYS A 288 18.66 -3.07 10.36
C LYS A 288 17.26 -2.77 10.86
N PHE A 289 16.69 -1.60 10.54
CA PHE A 289 15.31 -1.29 10.85
C PHE A 289 14.33 -2.24 10.13
N PHE A 290 14.55 -2.53 8.85
CA PHE A 290 13.69 -3.47 8.10
C PHE A 290 13.84 -4.91 8.60
N ALA A 291 15.07 -5.37 8.88
CA ALA A 291 15.32 -6.68 9.48
C ALA A 291 14.61 -6.82 10.85
N TRP A 292 14.72 -5.79 11.70
CA TRP A 292 14.00 -5.76 12.98
C TRP A 292 12.48 -5.80 12.76
N SER A 293 11.98 -5.08 11.76
CA SER A 293 10.55 -5.06 11.44
C SER A 293 10.04 -6.43 10.98
N TYR A 294 10.82 -7.20 10.22
CA TYR A 294 10.47 -8.58 9.90
C TYR A 294 10.48 -9.48 11.14
N ALA A 295 11.48 -9.35 12.00
CA ALA A 295 11.65 -10.21 13.17
C ALA A 295 10.65 -9.93 14.31
N HIS A 296 10.27 -8.66 14.51
CA HIS A 296 9.50 -8.22 15.69
C HIS A 296 8.22 -7.46 15.34
N GLY A 297 8.04 -7.06 14.08
CA GLY A 297 6.94 -6.20 13.64
C GLY A 297 5.65 -6.91 13.25
N GLY A 298 5.66 -8.26 13.17
CA GLY A 298 4.52 -9.04 12.70
C GLY A 298 3.22 -8.78 13.47
N GLU A 299 3.26 -8.85 14.81
CA GLU A 299 2.08 -8.62 15.65
C GLU A 299 1.51 -7.20 15.48
N ALA A 300 2.38 -6.19 15.34
CA ALA A 300 1.94 -4.81 15.11
C ALA A 300 1.28 -4.64 13.74
N ALA A 301 1.75 -5.35 12.71
CA ALA A 301 1.14 -5.35 11.39
C ALA A 301 -0.24 -6.01 11.42
N GLU A 302 -0.36 -7.18 12.05
CA GLU A 302 -1.64 -7.91 12.17
C GLU A 302 -2.70 -7.11 12.95
N LYS A 303 -2.30 -6.42 14.04
CA LYS A 303 -3.19 -5.53 14.79
C LYS A 303 -3.72 -4.34 13.99
N LEU A 304 -3.06 -4.02 12.88
CA LEU A 304 -3.47 -2.99 11.92
C LEU A 304 -4.07 -3.61 10.65
N ASP A 305 -4.40 -4.89 10.67
CA ASP A 305 -4.99 -5.66 9.56
C ASP A 305 -4.11 -5.78 8.30
N TYR A 306 -2.80 -5.54 8.44
CA TYR A 306 -1.84 -5.90 7.41
C TYR A 306 -1.48 -7.39 7.49
N VAL A 307 -0.89 -7.88 6.40
CA VAL A 307 -0.36 -9.24 6.28
C VAL A 307 1.18 -9.19 6.32
N PRO A 308 1.82 -9.75 7.36
CA PRO A 308 3.27 -9.90 7.42
C PRO A 308 3.83 -10.70 6.24
N MET A 309 5.07 -10.43 5.84
CA MET A 309 5.74 -11.21 4.80
C MET A 309 6.01 -12.64 5.29
N PRO A 310 5.80 -13.68 4.45
CA PRO A 310 6.17 -15.04 4.79
C PRO A 310 7.68 -15.17 5.06
N GLN A 311 8.08 -16.00 6.02
CA GLN A 311 9.49 -16.17 6.41
C GLN A 311 10.40 -16.54 5.23
N ALA A 312 9.91 -17.33 4.28
CA ALA A 312 10.67 -17.70 3.08
C ALA A 312 10.99 -16.46 2.20
N VAL A 313 10.04 -15.52 2.09
CA VAL A 313 10.25 -14.26 1.37
C VAL A 313 11.25 -13.37 2.12
N VAL A 314 11.14 -13.29 3.45
CA VAL A 314 12.10 -12.54 4.29
C VAL A 314 13.53 -13.04 4.06
N GLN A 315 13.75 -14.36 4.06
CA GLN A 315 15.07 -14.95 3.80
C GLN A 315 15.60 -14.63 2.41
N MET A 316 14.74 -14.63 1.39
CA MET A 316 15.12 -14.21 0.04
C MET A 316 15.54 -12.73 0.02
N VAL A 317 14.80 -11.87 0.73
CA VAL A 317 15.07 -10.44 0.81
C VAL A 317 16.40 -10.15 1.51
N GLU A 318 16.67 -10.78 2.66
CA GLU A 318 17.95 -10.64 3.38
C GLU A 318 19.14 -11.10 2.53
N LYS A 319 18.96 -12.19 1.76
CA LYS A 319 19.97 -12.64 0.78
C LYS A 319 20.20 -11.58 -0.30
N THR A 320 19.14 -11.00 -0.85
CA THR A 320 19.24 -9.93 -1.86
C THR A 320 20.00 -8.73 -1.32
N TRP A 321 19.79 -8.34 -0.05
CA TRP A 321 20.52 -7.25 0.58
C TRP A 321 22.03 -7.52 0.62
N ALA A 322 22.43 -8.69 1.13
CA ALA A 322 23.84 -9.08 1.21
C ALA A 322 24.52 -9.15 -0.18
N ASP A 323 23.79 -9.63 -1.20
CA ASP A 323 24.33 -9.81 -2.54
C ASP A 323 24.40 -8.49 -3.35
N SER A 324 23.43 -7.58 -3.13
CA SER A 324 23.14 -6.48 -4.06
C SER A 324 23.33 -5.07 -3.50
N ILE A 325 23.32 -4.87 -2.17
CA ILE A 325 23.47 -3.55 -1.56
C ILE A 325 24.87 -3.42 -0.96
N LYS A 326 25.70 -2.60 -1.59
CA LYS A 326 27.13 -2.48 -1.28
C LYS A 326 27.54 -1.04 -1.03
N GLY A 327 28.57 -0.85 -0.22
CA GLY A 327 29.26 0.43 -0.11
C GLY A 327 30.13 0.71 -1.33
N LYS A 328 30.69 1.92 -1.40
CA LYS A 328 31.62 2.33 -2.48
C LYS A 328 32.88 1.46 -2.57
N ASP A 329 33.24 0.76 -1.51
CA ASP A 329 34.35 -0.20 -1.47
C ASP A 329 33.97 -1.60 -1.97
N GLY A 330 32.74 -1.78 -2.46
CA GLY A 330 32.21 -3.04 -2.98
C GLY A 330 31.82 -4.04 -1.90
N LYS A 331 31.91 -3.70 -0.61
CA LYS A 331 31.51 -4.60 0.48
C LYS A 331 30.01 -4.51 0.76
N PRO A 332 29.35 -5.62 1.12
CA PRO A 332 27.97 -5.60 1.60
C PRO A 332 27.79 -4.65 2.79
N VAL A 333 26.64 -3.98 2.85
CA VAL A 333 26.27 -3.12 4.00
C VAL A 333 25.34 -3.81 5.01
N TYR A 334 24.98 -5.07 4.73
CA TYR A 334 24.19 -5.96 5.59
C TYR A 334 24.88 -7.32 5.65
#